data_AF-A0A0Q9D9B2-F1
#
_entry.id   AF-A0A0Q9D9B2-F1
#
_cell.length_a   1.000
_cell.length_b   1.000
_cell.length_c   1.000
_cell.angle_alpha   90.00
_cell.angle_beta   90.00
_cell.angle_gamma   90.00
#
_symmetry.space_group_name_H-M   'P 1'
#
loop_
_entity.id
_entity.type
_entity.pdbx_description
1 polymer ?
#
loop_
_entity_poly.entity_id
_entity_poly.type
_entity_poly.pdbx_seq_one_letter_code
_entity_poly.pdbx_strand_id
1 'polypeptide(L)' 'MPLVNIRLARRDLPTTAAQKAALIAGVTQLMQQVLDKRPETVTVIIDEVDPENWGQGGEPVTVIRQRNKGPAQA' A
#
# COMPACT_ATOMS: atom_id res chain seq x y z
N MET A 1 11.31 -2.20 -18.49
CA MET A 1 11.17 -1.03 -17.61
C MET A 1 9.79 -1.08 -16.97
N PRO A 2 9.63 -1.82 -15.86
CA PRO A 2 8.35 -1.91 -15.14
C PRO A 2 8.07 -0.66 -14.31
N LEU A 3 6.80 -0.24 -14.27
CA LEU A 3 6.27 0.73 -13.31
C LEU A 3 5.30 0.00 -12.39
N VAL A 4 5.53 0.09 -11.08
CA VAL A 4 4.61 -0.44 -10.06
C VAL A 4 4.11 0.72 -9.19
N ASN A 5 2.80 0.90 -9.15
CA ASN A 5 2.16 1.88 -8.29
C ASN A 5 1.45 1.19 -7.13
N ILE A 6 1.93 1.46 -5.92
CA ILE A 6 1.36 0.95 -4.67
C ILE A 6 0.49 2.06 -4.10
N ARG A 7 -0.81 1.84 -4.06
CA ARG A 7 -1.75 2.78 -3.43
C ARG A 7 -2.26 2.18 -2.13
N LEU A 8 -2.13 2.92 -1.03
CA LEU A 8 -2.52 2.50 0.31
C LEU A 8 -3.46 3.54 0.90
N ALA A 9 -4.59 3.12 1.47
CA ALA A 9 -5.38 4.02 2.31
C ALA A 9 -4.63 4.31 3.62
N ARG A 10 -4.42 5.59 3.94
CA ARG A 10 -3.74 6.04 5.17
C ARG A 10 -4.35 5.37 6.40
N ARG A 11 -3.52 5.14 7.42
CA ARG A 11 -3.91 4.61 8.72
C ARG A 11 -3.61 5.65 9.80
N ASP A 12 -4.12 5.42 11.01
CA ASP A 12 -3.87 6.28 12.18
C ASP A 12 -2.36 6.49 12.40
N LEU A 13 -1.57 5.42 12.23
CA LEU A 13 -0.12 5.50 12.08
C LEU A 13 0.24 5.46 10.58
N PRO A 14 0.89 6.52 10.04
CA PRO A 14 1.31 6.56 8.64
C PRO A 14 2.41 5.53 8.36
N THR A 15 2.56 5.15 7.08
CA THR A 15 3.63 4.23 6.68
C THR A 15 4.98 4.91 6.88
N THR A 16 5.86 4.28 7.66
CA THR A 16 7.16 4.87 7.98
C THR A 16 8.10 4.88 6.78
N ALA A 17 9.14 5.72 6.81
CA ALA A 17 10.17 5.74 5.77
C ALA A 17 10.84 4.36 5.59
N ALA A 18 11.10 3.64 6.69
CA ALA A 18 11.68 2.30 6.66
C ALA A 18 10.74 1.28 5.99
N GLN A 19 9.44 1.35 6.26
CA GLN A 19 8.45 0.49 5.61
C GLN A 19 8.32 0.80 4.12
N LYS A 20 8.31 2.09 3.73
CA LYS A 20 8.31 2.49 2.31
C LYS A 20 9.56 1.98 1.59
N ALA A 21 10.74 2.09 2.22
CA ALA A 21 11.99 1.57 1.67
C ALA A 21 11.94 0.04 1.48
N ALA A 22 11.42 -0.70 2.47
CA ALA A 22 11.26 -2.14 2.38
C ALA A 22 10.29 -2.56 1.26
N LEU A 23 9.18 -1.82 1.07
CA LEU A 23 8.24 -2.06 -0.03
C LEU A 23 8.88 -1.85 -1.40
N ILE A 24 9.64 -0.75 -1.56
CA ILE A 24 10.36 -0.46 -2.82
C ILE A 24 11.36 -1.58 -3.12
N ALA A 25 12.18 -1.97 -2.14
CA ALA A 25 13.17 -3.03 -2.31
C ALA A 25 12.51 -4.38 -2.65
N GLY A 26 11.46 -4.76 -1.92
CA GLY A 26 10.75 -6.02 -2.13
C GLY A 26 10.08 -6.11 -3.50
N VAL A 27 9.43 -5.04 -3.97
CA VAL A 27 8.82 -5.02 -5.32
C VAL A 27 9.88 -5.09 -6.40
N THR A 28 10.97 -4.35 -6.28
CA THR A 28 12.08 -4.41 -7.25
C THR A 28 12.67 -5.82 -7.33
N GLN A 29 12.90 -6.47 -6.18
CA GLN A 29 13.36 -7.85 -6.12
C GLN A 29 12.36 -8.82 -6.76
N LEU A 30 11.06 -8.65 -6.51
CA LEU A 30 10.02 -9.49 -7.12
C LEU A 30 10.03 -9.38 -8.65
N MET A 31 10.17 -8.16 -9.19
CA MET A 31 10.24 -7.94 -10.64
C MET A 31 11.46 -8.60 -11.27
N GLN A 32 12.59 -8.59 -10.56
CA GLN A 32 13.78 -9.31 -10.98
C GLN A 32 13.55 -10.83 -10.97
N GLN A 33 12.99 -11.38 -9.90
CA GLN A 33 12.83 -12.83 -9.73
C GLN A 33 11.82 -13.45 -10.69
N VAL A 34 10.71 -12.77 -10.97
CA VAL A 34 9.59 -13.35 -11.75
C VAL A 34 9.73 -13.06 -13.25
N LEU A 35 10.22 -11.87 -13.60
CA LEU A 35 10.22 -11.38 -14.99
C LEU A 35 11.62 -11.12 -15.56
N ASP A 36 12.67 -11.50 -14.82
CA ASP A 36 14.09 -11.31 -15.15
C ASP A 36 14.40 -9.86 -15.57
N LYS A 37 13.87 -8.90 -14.80
CA LYS A 37 14.10 -7.47 -15.05
C LYS A 37 15.32 -6.95 -14.30
N ARG A 38 16.05 -6.06 -14.97
CA ARG A 38 17.13 -5.28 -14.38
C ARG A 38 16.59 -4.34 -13.30
N PRO A 39 17.02 -4.45 -12.03
CA PRO A 39 16.54 -3.65 -10.91
C PRO A 39 16.54 -2.14 -11.16
N GLU A 40 17.59 -1.63 -11.82
CA GLU A 40 17.78 -0.23 -12.17
C GLU A 40 16.72 0.33 -13.14
N THR A 41 15.93 -0.54 -13.78
CA THR A 41 14.84 -0.14 -14.68
C THR A 41 13.45 -0.28 -14.05
N VAL A 42 13.38 -0.68 -12.78
CA VAL A 42 12.12 -0.81 -12.03
C VAL A 42 11.83 0.49 -11.31
N THR A 43 10.65 1.07 -11.58
CA THR A 43 10.17 2.26 -10.88
C THR A 43 9.03 1.88 -9.96
N VAL A 44 9.10 2.31 -8.69
CA VAL A 44 8.06 2.08 -7.68
C VAL A 44 7.58 3.42 -7.16
N ILE A 45 6.26 3.64 -7.20
CA ILE A 45 5.59 4.84 -6.66
C ILE A 45 4.67 4.37 -5.53
N ILE A 46 4.72 5.05 -4.38
CA ILE A 46 3.85 4.76 -3.24
C ILE A 46 2.96 5.98 -2.97
N ASP A 47 1.66 5.79 -3.11
CA ASP A 47 0.65 6.81 -2.83
C ASP A 47 -0.14 6.45 -1.57
N GLU A 48 -0.10 7.35 -0.59
CA GLU A 48 -0.91 7.25 0.62
C GLU A 48 -2.18 8.09 0.46
N VAL A 49 -3.30 7.43 0.20
CA VAL A 49 -4.58 8.06 -0.14
C VAL A 49 -5.40 8.31 1.13
N ASP A 50 -6.15 9.41 1.15
CA ASP A 50 -7.16 9.62 2.20
C ASP A 50 -8.16 8.45 2.26
N PRO A 51 -8.45 7.88 3.44
CA PRO A 51 -9.41 6.78 3.55
C PRO A 51 -10.84 7.19 3.16
N GLU A 52 -11.20 8.47 3.22
CA GLU A 52 -12.47 8.99 2.68
C GLU A 52 -12.52 8.92 1.15
N ASN A 53 -11.36 9.02 0.50
CA ASN A 53 -11.20 8.90 -0.95
C ASN A 53 -10.93 7.45 -1.41
N TRP A 54 -11.06 6.49 -0.50
CA TRP A 54 -10.88 5.07 -0.79
C TRP A 54 -12.16 4.30 -0.48
N GLY A 55 -12.90 3.93 -1.52
CA GLY A 55 -14.15 3.18 -1.42
C GLY A 55 -13.96 1.67 -1.56
N GLN A 56 -14.70 0.89 -0.78
CA GLN A 56 -14.83 -0.56 -0.95
C GLN A 56 -16.29 -0.96 -0.72
N GLY A 57 -16.88 -1.73 -1.63
CA GLY A 57 -18.29 -2.14 -1.52
C GLY A 57 -19.30 -0.98 -1.50
N GLY A 58 -18.93 0.20 -2.03
CA GLY A 58 -19.79 1.38 -2.05
C GLY A 58 -19.64 2.31 -0.85
N GLU A 59 -18.73 2.02 0.09
CA GLU A 59 -18.55 2.83 1.31
C GLU A 59 -17.08 3.27 1.48
N PRO A 60 -16.83 4.44 2.09
CA PRO A 60 -15.48 4.85 2.49
C PRO A 60 -14.85 3.83 3.44
N VAL A 61 -13.54 3.63 3.32
CA VAL A 61 -12.81 2.67 4.16
C VAL A 61 -12.82 3.06 5.65
N THR A 62 -13.01 4.34 5.98
CA THR A 62 -13.26 4.76 7.37
C THR A 62 -14.49 4.10 7.97
N VAL A 63 -15.62 4.13 7.25
CA VAL A 63 -16.89 3.51 7.67
C VAL A 63 -16.72 2.00 7.85
N ILE A 64 -16.04 1.35 6.90
CA ILE A 64 -15.77 -0.09 6.94
C ILE A 64 -14.90 -0.45 8.15
N ARG A 65 -13.84 0.32 8.42
CA ARG A 65 -12.95 0.09 9.58
C ARG A 65 -13.68 0.29 10.90
N GLN A 66 -14.57 1.27 11.00
CA GLN A 66 -15.41 1.48 12.20
C GLN A 66 -16.34 0.29 12.44
N ARG A 67 -17.00 -0.21 11.40
CA ARG A 67 -17.87 -1.40 11.49
C ARG A 67 -17.09 -2.64 11.94
N ASN A 68 -15.89 -2.83 11.38
CA ASN A 68 -15.04 -3.97 11.68
C ASN A 68 -14.32 -3.87 13.03
N LYS A 69 -14.31 -2.71 13.69
CA LYS A 69 -13.67 -2.54 15.00
C LYS A 69 -14.39 -3.30 16.12
N GLY A 70 -15.65 -3.72 15.93
CA GLY A 70 -16.44 -4.44 16.94
C GLY A 70 -16.56 -3.66 18.27
N PRO A 71 -17.38 -4.10 19.25
CA PRO A 71 -17.16 -3.64 20.61
C PRO A 71 -15.73 -4.09 20.99
N ALA A 72 -14.94 -3.17 21.53
CA ALA A 72 -13.61 -3.47 22.05
C ALA A 72 -13.67 -4.80 22.82
N GLN A 73 -12.79 -5.74 22.48
CA GLN A 73 -12.65 -6.99 23.25
C GLN A 73 -12.59 -6.60 24.73
N ALA A 74 -13.59 -7.08 25.48
CA ALA A 74 -13.74 -6.88 26.92
C ALA A 74 -12.60 -7.55 27.69
#